data_AF-A0AA51RVY4-F1
#
_entry.id   AF-A0AA51RVY4-F1
#
_cell.length_a   1.000
_cell.length_b   1.000
_cell.length_c   1.000
_cell.angle_alpha   90.00
_cell.angle_beta   90.00
_cell.angle_gamma   90.00
#
_symmetry.space_group_name_H-M   'P 1'
#
loop_
_entity.id
_entity.type
_entity.pdbx_description
1 polymer ?
#
loop_
_entity_poly.entity_id
_entity_poly.type
_entity_poly.pdbx_seq_one_letter_code
_entity_poly.pdbx_strand_id
1 'polypeptide(L)' 'MRFAITLSLLFLSGCAIEPWVKPYERDNLADPIMSMSRDAVSTNYMHHVYQAREGARGAEGGGGGGCGCN' A
#
# COMPACT_ATOMS: atom_id res chain seq x y z
N MET A 1 9.94 6.10 -34.44
CA MET A 1 10.59 6.91 -33.36
C MET A 1 9.66 7.91 -32.70
N ARG A 2 8.94 8.78 -33.44
CA ARG A 2 8.07 9.81 -32.85
C ARG A 2 6.91 9.24 -31.98
N PHE A 3 6.29 8.15 -32.41
CA PHE A 3 5.23 7.45 -31.66
C PHE A 3 5.70 6.80 -30.35
N ALA A 4 6.95 6.35 -30.28
CA ALA A 4 7.50 5.74 -29.07
C ALA A 4 7.75 6.79 -27.98
N ILE A 5 8.19 7.99 -28.38
CA ILE A 5 8.43 9.12 -27.48
C ILE A 5 7.10 9.61 -26.89
N THR A 6 6.05 9.76 -27.71
CA THR A 6 4.72 10.17 -27.24
C THR A 6 4.11 9.16 -26.26
N LEU A 7 4.32 7.86 -26.50
CA LEU A 7 3.82 6.81 -25.62
C LEU A 7 4.58 6.81 -24.28
N SER A 8 5.89 7.01 -24.29
CA SER A 8 6.69 7.08 -23.07
C SER A 8 6.31 8.25 -22.16
N LEU A 9 5.94 9.41 -22.74
CA LEU A 9 5.52 10.60 -21.98
C LEU A 9 4.19 10.40 -21.24
N LEU A 10 3.27 9.58 -21.76
CA LEU A 10 1.99 9.26 -21.12
C LEU A 10 2.17 8.47 -19.82
N PHE A 11 3.24 7.68 -19.68
CA PHE A 11 3.51 6.89 -18.47
C PHE A 11 4.10 7.71 -17.32
N LEU A 12 4.56 8.95 -17.56
CA LEU A 12 5.18 9.80 -16.54
C LEU A 12 4.18 10.73 -15.83
N SER A 13 2.91 10.78 -16.24
CA SER A 13 1.92 11.72 -15.71
C SER A 13 1.32 11.33 -14.35
N GLY A 14 1.66 10.17 -13.79
CA GLY A 14 1.03 9.65 -12.57
C GLY A 14 1.57 10.20 -11.25
N CYS A 15 2.76 10.80 -11.22
CA CYS A 15 3.45 11.10 -9.95
C CYS A 15 2.96 12.35 -9.20
N ALA A 16 2.10 13.18 -9.80
CA ALA A 16 1.70 14.46 -9.21
C ALA A 16 0.26 14.87 -9.61
N ILE A 17 -0.67 13.91 -9.66
CA ILE A 17 -2.07 14.20 -10.02
C ILE A 17 -2.77 14.80 -8.80
N GLU A 18 -3.22 16.04 -8.94
CA GLU A 18 -4.12 16.68 -7.98
C GLU A 18 -5.56 16.17 -8.13
N PRO A 19 -6.30 16.01 -7.01
CA PRO A 19 -5.92 16.35 -5.64
C PRO A 19 -5.22 15.18 -4.91
N TRP A 20 -4.07 15.44 -4.29
CA TRP A 20 -3.45 14.51 -3.35
C TRP A 20 -4.26 14.46 -2.04
N VAL A 21 -4.21 13.33 -1.34
CA VAL A 21 -4.83 13.19 -0.01
C VAL A 21 -4.12 14.10 0.98
N LYS A 22 -4.87 15.01 1.61
CA LYS A 22 -4.28 15.96 2.56
C LYS A 22 -3.81 15.22 3.81
N PRO A 23 -2.78 15.73 4.52
CA PRO A 23 -2.21 15.03 5.68
C PRO A 23 -3.24 14.60 6.73
N TYR A 24 -4.25 15.45 7.00
CA TYR A 24 -5.31 15.16 7.97
C TYR A 24 -6.42 14.23 7.45
N GLU A 25 -6.56 14.07 6.13
CA GLU A 25 -7.52 13.12 5.53
C GLU A 25 -6.99 11.68 5.59
N ARG A 26 -5.69 11.50 5.84
CA ARG A 26 -5.05 10.18 6.00
C ARG A 26 -5.49 9.45 7.26
N ASP A 27 -5.97 10.17 8.27
CA ASP A 27 -6.50 9.55 9.50
C ASP A 27 -7.73 8.68 9.21
N ASN A 28 -8.51 9.04 8.17
CA ASN A 28 -9.63 8.21 7.74
C ASN A 28 -9.17 6.80 7.35
N LEU A 29 -7.98 6.64 6.77
CA LEU A 29 -7.41 5.34 6.39
C LEU A 29 -7.07 4.44 7.60
N ALA A 30 -7.09 5.00 8.81
CA ALA A 30 -6.85 4.29 10.06
C ALA A 30 -8.13 3.80 10.74
N ASP A 31 -9.31 3.98 10.12
CA ASP A 31 -10.58 3.53 10.70
C ASP A 31 -10.53 2.01 10.99
N PRO A 32 -10.82 1.56 12.21
CA PRO A 32 -10.86 0.14 12.57
C PRO A 32 -11.75 -0.71 11.64
N ILE A 33 -12.79 -0.13 11.01
CA ILE A 33 -13.63 -0.85 10.04
C ILE A 33 -12.88 -1.22 8.76
N MET A 34 -11.84 -0.45 8.41
CA MET A 34 -10.98 -0.68 7.24
C MET A 34 -9.76 -1.54 7.58
N SER A 35 -9.69 -2.07 8.82
CA SER A 35 -8.64 -3.02 9.18
C SER A 35 -8.74 -4.30 8.35
N MET A 36 -7.63 -4.69 7.74
CA MET A 36 -7.53 -5.93 6.96
C MET A 36 -7.62 -7.19 7.82
N SER A 37 -7.42 -7.07 9.13
CA SER A 37 -7.61 -8.15 10.09
C SER A 37 -8.38 -7.69 11.32
N ARG A 38 -9.31 -8.55 11.79
CA ARG A 38 -10.00 -8.38 13.07
C ARG A 38 -9.16 -8.80 14.27
N ASP A 39 -8.14 -9.63 14.05
CA ASP A 39 -7.24 -10.15 15.09
C ASP A 39 -5.78 -10.04 14.61
N ALA A 40 -5.13 -8.95 15.00
CA ALA A 40 -3.77 -8.67 14.60
C ALA A 40 -2.76 -9.69 15.15
N VAL A 41 -3.02 -10.31 16.32
CA VAL A 41 -2.11 -11.27 16.94
C VAL A 41 -2.08 -12.56 16.13
N SER A 42 -3.26 -13.09 15.81
CA SER A 42 -3.40 -14.29 14.98
C SER A 42 -2.83 -14.08 13.57
N THR A 43 -3.13 -12.93 12.95
CA THR A 43 -2.61 -12.60 11.62
C THR A 43 -1.09 -12.49 11.58
N ASN A 44 -0.47 -11.83 12.56
CA ASN A 44 0.99 -11.75 12.65
C ASN A 44 1.64 -13.12 12.80
N TYR A 45 1.04 -14.00 13.60
CA TYR A 45 1.54 -15.38 13.73
C TYR A 45 1.51 -16.12 12.38
N MET A 46 0.39 -16.08 11.66
CA MET A 46 0.26 -16.74 10.36
C MET A 46 1.20 -16.13 9.31
N HIS A 47 1.38 -14.82 9.34
CA HIS A 47 2.34 -14.10 8.49
C HIS A 47 3.78 -14.61 8.69
N HIS A 48 4.23 -14.78 9.95
CA HIS A 48 5.53 -15.38 10.24
C HIS A 48 5.66 -16.81 9.69
N VAL A 49 4.59 -17.60 9.73
CA VAL A 49 4.59 -18.95 9.15
C VAL A 49 4.75 -18.89 7.62
N TYR A 50 4.04 -18.00 6.93
CA TYR A 50 4.17 -17.84 5.48
C TYR A 50 5.55 -17.31 5.07
N GLN A 51 6.10 -16.33 5.79
CA GLN A 51 7.46 -15.86 5.56
C GLN A 51 8.50 -16.97 5.63
N ALA A 52 8.36 -17.87 6.62
CA ALA A 52 9.28 -18.97 6.82
C ALA A 52 9.13 -20.06 5.75
N ARG A 53 7.91 -20.30 5.27
CA ARG A 53 7.61 -21.38 4.31
C ARG A 53 7.84 -20.98 2.87
N GLU A 54 7.40 -19.78 2.50
CA GLU A 54 7.38 -19.33 1.11
C GLU A 54 8.63 -18.54 0.73
N GLY A 55 9.50 -18.20 1.71
CA GLY A 55 10.68 -17.37 1.50
C GLY A 55 10.38 -15.95 1.01
N ALA A 56 9.10 -15.59 0.86
CA ALA A 56 8.64 -14.28 0.47
C ALA A 56 8.64 -13.38 1.72
N ARG A 57 9.69 -12.58 1.88
CA ARG A 57 9.67 -11.45 2.81
C ARG A 57 9.34 -10.17 2.04
N GLY A 58 8.31 -9.43 2.46
CA GLY A 58 8.18 -8.01 2.10
C GLY A 58 7.06 -7.61 1.13
N ALA A 59 5.98 -8.38 0.98
CA ALA A 59 4.83 -7.99 0.13
C ALA A 59 3.48 -7.90 0.88
N GLU A 60 3.50 -8.15 2.18
CA GLU A 60 2.33 -8.51 2.99
C GLU A 60 1.82 -7.34 3.85
N GLY A 61 2.38 -6.14 3.63
CA GLY A 61 1.93 -4.91 4.28
C GLY A 61 2.65 -3.67 3.76
N GLY A 62 2.31 -3.22 2.53
CA GLY A 62 2.74 -1.92 2.00
C GLY A 62 1.88 -0.74 2.45
N GLY A 63 0.88 -0.98 3.30
CA GLY A 63 -0.10 0.00 3.73
C GLY A 63 -1.35 -0.71 4.24
N GLY A 64 -1.26 -1.30 5.44
CA GLY A 64 -2.43 -1.80 6.14
C GLY A 64 -3.22 -0.64 6.78
N GLY A 65 -4.54 -0.81 6.91
CA GLY A 65 -5.41 0.12 7.65
C GLY A 65 -4.85 0.38 9.05
N GLY A 66 -4.54 1.64 9.30
CA GLY A 66 -3.78 2.14 10.45
C GLY A 66 -3.31 3.56 10.15
N CYS A 67 -2.65 4.25 11.10
CA CYS A 67 -2.30 5.68 11.01
C CYS A 67 -1.38 6.07 9.84
N GLY A 68 -1.01 5.14 8.95
CA GLY A 68 -0.23 5.41 7.74
C GLY A 68 1.18 5.93 8.01
N CYS A 69 1.66 5.83 9.26
CA CYS A 69 3.03 6.15 9.63
C CYS A 69 3.92 4.97 9.25
N ASN A 70 4.59 5.06 8.10
CA ASN A 70 5.85 4.37 7.86
C ASN A 70 6.98 5.29 8.32
#